data_AF-A0A972YDF1-F1
#
_entry.id   AF-A0A972YDF1-F1
#
_cell.length_a   1.000
_cell.length_b   1.000
_cell.length_c   1.000
_cell.angle_alpha   90.00
_cell.angle_beta   90.00
_cell.angle_gamma   90.00
#
_symmetry.space_group_name_H-M   'P 1'
#
loop_
_entity.id
_entity.type
_entity.pdbx_description
1 polymer ?
#
loop_
_entity_poly.entity_id
_entity_poly.type
_entity_poly.pdbx_seq_one_letter_code
_entity_poly.pdbx_strand_id
1 'polypeptide(L)' 'MKTVTMRVDDSIYDMIKLAADGQKRNLSNFIEFATIQYLTSSQFVENDEMNEIMDDKELVQNLMNGLDDFKNGDYTIV' A
#
# COMPACT_ATOMS: atom_id res chain seq x y z
N MET A 1 -1.63 28.99 -6.11
CA MET A 1 -1.11 27.69 -6.59
C MET A 1 0.41 27.70 -6.55
N LYS A 2 1.04 26.58 -6.21
CA LYS A 2 2.49 26.41 -6.20
C LYS A 2 2.82 25.23 -7.11
N THR A 3 4.01 25.24 -7.70
CA THR A 3 4.46 24.18 -8.62
C THR A 3 5.54 23.36 -7.94
N VAL A 4 5.42 22.04 -8.02
CA VAL A 4 6.45 21.09 -7.60
C VAL A 4 7.18 20.61 -8.85
N THR A 5 8.51 20.63 -8.83
CA THR A 5 9.36 20.11 -9.91
C THR A 5 10.27 19.04 -9.33
N MET A 6 10.32 17.88 -9.98
CA MET A 6 11.10 16.74 -9.53
C MET A 6 11.87 16.16 -10.72
N ARG A 7 13.14 15.80 -10.49
CA ARG A 7 13.93 15.02 -11.44
C ARG A 7 13.88 13.56 -11.00
N VAL A 8 13.57 12.67 -11.94
CA VAL A 8 13.56 11.23 -11.74
C VAL A 8 14.23 10.58 -12.94
N ASP A 9 14.80 9.40 -12.72
CA ASP A 9 15.28 8.55 -13.80
C ASP A 9 14.10 7.96 -14.58
N ASP A 10 14.31 7.63 -15.85
CA ASP A 10 13.26 7.13 -16.74
C ASP A 10 12.57 5.88 -16.19
N SER A 11 13.33 4.95 -15.59
CA SER A 11 12.76 3.74 -14.99
C SER A 11 11.81 4.03 -13.84
N ILE A 12 12.09 5.07 -13.05
CA ILE A 12 11.23 5.50 -11.94
C ILE A 12 10.00 6.22 -12.50
N TYR A 13 10.20 7.08 -13.50
CA TYR A 13 9.10 7.76 -14.19
C TYR A 13 8.09 6.76 -14.75
N ASP A 14 8.57 5.74 -15.47
CA ASP A 14 7.72 4.72 -16.10
C ASP A 14 6.97 3.89 -15.05
N MET A 15 7.62 3.56 -13.93
CA MET A 15 6.98 2.87 -12.82
C MET A 15 5.84 3.69 -12.21
N ILE A 16 6.08 4.97 -11.93
CA ILE A 16 5.06 5.87 -11.36
C ILE A 16 3.92 6.06 -12.37
N LYS A 17 4.24 6.21 -13.67
CA LYS A 17 3.26 6.35 -14.74
C LYS A 17 2.38 5.12 -14.87
N LEU A 18 2.96 3.92 -14.86
CA LEU A 18 2.21 2.67 -14.91
C LEU A 18 1.25 2.53 -13.71
N ALA A 19 1.71 2.91 -12.51
CA ALA A 19 0.86 2.91 -11.32
C ALA A 19 -0.29 3.93 -11.43
N ALA A 20 -0.01 5.13 -11.94
CA ALA A 20 -1.02 6.17 -12.18
C ALA A 20 -2.08 5.70 -13.20
N ASP A 21 -1.64 5.10 -14.31
CA ASP A 21 -2.51 4.54 -15.36
C ASP A 21 -3.38 3.40 -14.81
N GLY A 22 -2.80 2.51 -13.99
CA GLY A 22 -3.52 1.44 -13.29
C GLY A 22 -4.64 1.96 -12.38
N GLN A 23 -4.47 3.16 -11.80
CA GLN A 23 -5.49 3.83 -11.00
C GLN A 23 -6.39 4.78 -11.79
N LYS A 24 -6.24 4.86 -13.13
CA LYS A 24 -6.96 5.79 -14.01
C LYS A 24 -6.81 7.26 -13.58
N ARG A 25 -5.63 7.65 -13.10
CA ARG A 25 -5.30 9.01 -12.66
C ARG A 25 -4.17 9.58 -13.50
N ASN A 26 -4.15 10.91 -13.69
CA ASN A 26 -2.98 11.55 -14.27
C ASN A 26 -1.81 11.53 -13.27
N LEU A 27 -0.59 11.66 -13.79
CA LEU A 27 0.65 11.55 -13.01
C LEU A 27 0.71 12.52 -11.83
N SER A 28 0.35 13.80 -12.06
CA SER A 28 0.39 14.83 -11.01
C SER A 28 -0.58 14.52 -9.88
N ASN A 29 -1.81 14.10 -10.22
CA ASN A 29 -2.83 13.74 -9.24
C ASN A 29 -2.46 12.46 -8.48
N PHE A 30 -1.86 11.48 -9.16
CA PHE A 30 -1.36 10.27 -8.52
C PHE A 30 -0.29 10.58 -7.48
N ILE A 31 0.71 11.41 -7.84
CA ILE A 31 1.79 11.82 -6.91
C ILE A 31 1.23 12.59 -5.72
N GLU A 32 0.32 13.54 -5.97
CA GLU A 32 -0.34 14.31 -4.91
C GLU A 32 -1.10 13.39 -3.94
N PHE A 33 -1.95 12.51 -4.47
CA PHE A 33 -2.73 11.56 -3.68
C PHE A 33 -1.82 10.63 -2.87
N ALA A 34 -0.81 10.04 -3.49
CA ALA A 34 0.12 9.13 -2.81
C ALA A 34 0.89 9.85 -1.69
N THR A 35 1.27 11.10 -1.91
CA THR A 35 1.98 11.91 -0.89
C THR A 35 1.07 12.21 0.29
N ILE A 36 -0.17 12.64 0.03
CA ILE A 36 -1.16 12.89 1.09
C ILE A 36 -1.46 11.59 1.84
N GLN A 37 -1.71 10.49 1.13
CA GLN A 37 -1.98 9.18 1.72
C GLN A 37 -0.80 8.69 2.58
N TYR A 38 0.44 8.90 2.14
CA TYR A 38 1.60 8.54 2.92
C TYR A 38 1.66 9.34 4.24
N LEU A 39 1.48 10.67 4.15
CA LEU A 39 1.50 11.55 5.31
C LEU A 39 0.36 11.24 6.29
N THR A 40 -0.84 10.97 5.78
CA THR A 40 -1.98 10.60 6.61
C THR A 40 -1.77 9.20 7.20
N SER A 41 -1.38 8.19 6.42
CA SER A 41 -1.18 6.82 6.92
C SER A 41 -0.12 6.72 8.02
N SER A 42 0.93 7.55 7.99
CA SER A 42 1.92 7.62 9.07
C SER A 42 1.36 8.14 10.40
N GLN A 43 0.15 8.71 10.38
CA GLN A 43 -0.56 9.23 11.55
C GLN A 43 -1.70 8.32 12.04
N PHE A 44 -2.00 7.19 11.39
CA PHE A 44 -3.23 6.41 11.65
C PHE A 44 -3.02 4.93 11.97
N VAL A 45 -1.89 4.55 12.56
CA VAL A 45 -1.80 3.25 13.25
C VAL A 45 -1.69 3.55 14.73
N GLU A 46 -2.84 3.56 15.41
CA GLU A 46 -2.86 3.69 16.85
C GLU A 46 -2.31 2.39 17.46
N ASN A 47 -1.37 2.51 18.40
CA ASN A 47 -0.78 1.33 19.05
C ASN A 47 -1.85 0.46 19.71
N ASP A 48 -2.95 1.05 20.15
CA ASP A 48 -4.06 0.35 20.78
C ASP A 48 -4.80 -0.54 19.76
N GLU A 49 -5.08 -0.06 18.55
CA GLU A 49 -5.64 -0.89 17.47
C GLU A 49 -4.69 -2.04 17.08
N MET A 50 -3.38 -1.79 17.03
CA MET A 50 -2.40 -2.85 16.77
C MET A 50 -2.34 -3.88 17.91
N ASN A 51 -2.48 -3.45 19.16
CA ASN A 51 -2.55 -4.35 20.30
C ASN A 51 -3.82 -5.21 20.25
N GLU A 52 -4.96 -4.64 19.87
CA GLU A 52 -6.21 -5.39 19.68
C GLU A 52 -6.07 -6.49 18.62
N ILE A 53 -5.42 -6.19 17.48
CA ILE A 53 -5.13 -7.20 16.44
C ILE A 53 -4.24 -8.32 16.99
N MET A 54 -3.21 -7.98 17.78
CA MET A 54 -2.28 -8.96 18.34
C MET A 54 -2.90 -9.82 19.44
N ASP A 55 -3.84 -9.27 20.20
CA ASP A 55 -4.55 -9.98 21.27
C ASP A 55 -5.66 -10.89 20.73
N ASP A 56 -6.15 -10.66 19.50
CA ASP A 56 -7.05 -11.57 18.80
C ASP A 56 -6.31 -12.81 18.26
N LYS A 57 -6.27 -13.84 19.10
CA LYS A 57 -5.62 -15.12 18.79
C LYS A 57 -6.23 -15.83 17.59
N GLU A 58 -7.54 -15.69 17.35
CA GLU A 58 -8.21 -16.36 16.23
C GLU A 58 -7.81 -15.70 14.92
N LEU A 59 -7.85 -14.36 14.87
CA LEU A 59 -7.42 -13.58 13.72
C LEU A 59 -5.94 -13.85 13.38
N VAL A 60 -5.06 -13.79 14.38
CA VAL A 60 -3.62 -14.03 14.17
C VAL A 60 -3.37 -15.45 13.68
N GLN A 61 -4.05 -16.46 14.23
CA GLN A 61 -3.90 -17.83 13.78
C GLN A 61 -4.37 -18.00 12.33
N ASN A 62 -5.49 -17.40 11.95
CA ASN A 62 -6.01 -17.47 10.58
C ASN A 62 -5.07 -16.78 9.58
N LEU A 63 -4.50 -15.62 9.96
CA LEU A 63 -3.50 -14.92 9.13
C LEU A 63 -2.24 -15.77 8.92
N MET A 64 -1.75 -16.43 9.99
CA MET A 64 -0.59 -17.31 9.89
C MET A 64 -0.88 -18.55 9.02
N ASN A 65 -2.05 -19.16 9.17
CA ASN A 65 -2.46 -20.28 8.33
C ASN A 65 -2.52 -19.87 6.85
N GLY A 66 -3.15 -18.73 6.55
CA GLY A 66 -3.23 -18.23 5.17
C GLY A 66 -1.86 -17.89 4.57
N LEU A 67 -0.91 -17.43 5.40
CA LEU A 67 0.47 -17.21 4.97
C LEU A 67 1.18 -18.54 4.63
N ASP A 68 0.92 -19.59 5.40
CA ASP A 68 1.48 -20.91 5.13
C ASP A 68 0.82 -21.57 3.91
N ASP A 69 -0.50 -21.44 3.74
CA ASP A 69 -1.21 -21.87 2.53
C ASP A 69 -0.65 -21.18 1.28
N PHE A 70 -0.39 -19.86 1.36
CA PHE A 70 0.26 -19.12 0.28
C PHE A 70 1.66 -19.64 -0.05
N LYS A 71 2.49 -19.92 0.97
CA LYS A 71 3.84 -20.49 0.76
C LYS A 71 3.79 -21.89 0.15
N ASN A 72 2.79 -22.69 0.55
CA ASN A 72 2.61 -24.06 0.08
C ASN A 72 1.98 -24.13 -1.32
N GLY A 73 1.45 -23.02 -1.83
CA GLY A 73 0.75 -22.98 -3.12
C GLY A 73 -0.70 -23.46 -3.03
N ASP A 74 -1.24 -23.56 -1.82
CA ASP A 74 -2.58 -24.06 -1.51
C ASP A 74 -3.62 -22.95 -1.66
N TYR A 75 -3.64 -22.30 -2.82
CA TYR A 75 -4.60 -21.25 -3.14
C TYR A 75 -5.05 -21.33 -4.60
N THR A 76 -6.30 -20.94 -4.84
CA THR A 76 -6.86 -20.82 -6.19
C THR A 76 -7.08 -19.35 -6.48
N ILE A 77 -6.41 -18.82 -7.51
CA ILE A 77 -6.70 -17.48 -8.03
C ILE A 77 -7.98 -17.60 -8.87
N VAL A 78 -9.06 -16.95 -8.42
CA VAL A 78 -10.35 -16.85 -9.12
C VAL A 78 -10.43 -15.57 -9.93
#